data_AF-A0A1Y2BY47-F1
#
_entry.id   AF-A0A1Y2BY47-F1
#
_cell.length_a   1.000
_cell.length_b   1.000
_cell.length_c   1.000
_cell.angle_alpha   90.00
_cell.angle_beta   90.00
_cell.angle_gamma   90.00
#
_symmetry.space_group_name_H-M   'P 1'
#
loop_
_entity.id
_entity.type
_entity.pdbx_description
1 polymer ?
#
loop_
_entity_poly.entity_id
_entity_poly.type
_entity_poly.pdbx_seq_one_letter_code
_entity_poly.pdbx_strand_id
1 'polypeptide(L)'
;MKLEIDQTVEKLKQVWKDCGTSKEEQDLFWSHCKPIYSPIALQEMKKEIASAALRRERGLKIAKLIQERQDFIKKLIEFEEAAKDPGRLTGSSIRLLEEEKFRKSALPNLKKMENVIRKQLNEYEEVSERPYYVKDRPYQEILDEEVKDRLSNSSVLVFFAKK
;
A
#
# COMPACT_ATOMS: atom_id res chain seq x y z
N MET A 1 -10.74 -33.44 18.96
CA MET A 1 -11.61 -32.30 18.62
C MET A 1 -11.35 -31.08 19.51
N LYS A 2 -11.58 -31.14 20.83
CA LYS A 2 -11.31 -30.00 21.74
C LYS A 2 -9.86 -29.47 21.66
N LEU A 3 -8.87 -30.36 21.78
CA LEU A 3 -7.44 -30.02 21.68
C LEU A 3 -7.07 -29.35 20.35
N GLU A 4 -7.62 -29.83 19.24
CA GLU A 4 -7.35 -29.28 17.89
C GLU A 4 -7.95 -27.88 17.74
N ILE A 5 -9.15 -27.66 18.27
CA ILE A 5 -9.82 -26.36 18.27
C ILE A 5 -9.05 -25.39 19.14
N ASP A 6 -8.64 -25.78 20.34
CA ASP A 6 -7.85 -24.92 21.24
C ASP A 6 -6.51 -24.51 20.60
N GLN A 7 -5.82 -25.43 19.92
CA GLN A 7 -4.60 -25.11 19.14
C GLN A 7 -4.87 -24.16 17.96
N THR A 8 -6.02 -24.31 17.30
CA THR A 8 -6.39 -23.46 16.16
C THR A 8 -6.76 -22.05 16.63
N VAL A 9 -7.47 -21.92 17.75
CA VAL A 9 -7.79 -20.64 18.39
C VAL A 9 -6.50 -19.88 18.75
N GLU A 10 -5.50 -20.57 19.30
CA GLU A 10 -4.23 -19.93 19.65
C GLU A 10 -3.48 -19.42 18.42
N LYS A 11 -3.43 -20.23 17.36
CA LYS A 11 -2.86 -19.80 16.06
C LYS A 11 -3.60 -18.61 15.48
N LEU A 12 -4.93 -18.61 15.53
CA LEU A 12 -5.75 -17.51 15.02
C LEU A 12 -5.47 -16.20 15.78
N LYS A 13 -5.39 -16.26 17.12
CA LYS A 13 -5.02 -15.10 17.95
C LYS A 13 -3.64 -14.57 17.60
N GLN A 14 -2.66 -15.44 17.39
CA GLN A 14 -1.32 -15.04 16.98
C GLN A 14 -1.35 -14.34 15.62
N VAL A 15 -2.08 -14.89 14.64
CA VAL A 15 -2.23 -14.28 13.30
C VAL A 15 -2.93 -12.93 13.39
N TRP A 16 -3.98 -12.78 14.19
CA TRP A 16 -4.65 -11.49 14.38
C TRP A 16 -3.75 -10.45 15.04
N LYS A 17 -2.98 -10.84 16.05
CA LYS A 17 -1.98 -9.97 16.68
C LYS A 17 -0.95 -9.49 15.66
N ASP A 18 -0.48 -10.40 14.83
CA ASP A 18 0.48 -10.16 13.76
C ASP A 18 -0.07 -9.29 12.62
N CYS A 19 -1.37 -9.37 12.36
CA CYS A 19 -2.09 -8.58 11.34
C CYS A 19 -2.63 -7.25 11.89
N GLY A 20 -2.58 -7.02 13.20
CA GLY A 20 -3.18 -5.83 13.83
C GLY A 20 -4.71 -5.79 13.76
N THR A 21 -5.36 -6.95 13.68
CA THR A 21 -6.83 -7.07 13.57
C THR A 21 -7.51 -6.44 14.78
N SER A 22 -8.50 -5.57 14.53
CA SER A 22 -9.16 -4.82 15.61
C SER A 22 -9.98 -5.75 16.49
N LYS A 23 -10.26 -5.31 17.73
CA LYS A 23 -11.07 -6.10 18.66
C LYS A 23 -12.50 -6.31 18.13
N GLU A 24 -13.06 -5.32 17.45
CA GLU A 24 -14.38 -5.37 16.82
C GLU A 24 -14.46 -6.45 15.73
N GLU A 25 -13.41 -6.54 14.90
CA GLU A 25 -13.30 -7.58 13.86
C GLU A 25 -13.20 -8.98 14.48
N GLN A 26 -12.43 -9.13 15.56
CA GLN A 26 -12.29 -10.39 16.29
C GLN A 26 -13.63 -10.83 16.91
N ASP A 27 -14.35 -9.90 17.54
CA ASP A 27 -15.64 -10.17 18.18
C ASP A 27 -16.72 -10.56 17.15
N LEU A 28 -16.74 -9.89 15.99
CA LEU A 28 -17.63 -10.24 14.87
C LEU A 28 -17.33 -11.65 14.35
N PHE A 29 -16.07 -12.02 14.16
CA PHE A 29 -15.70 -13.37 13.76
C PHE A 29 -16.16 -14.44 14.77
N TRP A 30 -15.93 -14.21 16.06
CA TRP A 30 -16.34 -15.16 17.10
C TRP A 30 -17.85 -15.32 17.20
N SER A 31 -18.63 -14.29 16.85
CA SER A 31 -20.09 -14.38 16.82
C SER A 31 -20.60 -15.41 15.80
N HIS A 32 -19.92 -15.53 14.65
CA HIS A 32 -20.25 -16.49 13.59
C HIS A 32 -19.76 -17.92 13.90
N CYS A 33 -18.77 -18.08 14.78
CA CYS A 33 -18.19 -19.38 15.12
C CYS A 33 -18.94 -20.13 16.24
N LYS A 34 -20.15 -19.72 16.63
CA LYS A 34 -20.92 -20.40 17.70
C LYS A 34 -21.80 -21.52 17.13
N PRO A 35 -21.74 -22.77 17.64
CA PRO A 35 -20.90 -23.23 18.75
C PRO A 35 -19.43 -23.46 18.37
N ILE A 36 -18.54 -22.99 19.24
CA ILE A 36 -17.07 -22.96 19.03
C ILE A 36 -16.49 -24.37 18.84
N TYR A 37 -16.99 -25.34 19.59
CA TYR A 37 -16.53 -26.73 19.53
C TYR A 37 -17.30 -27.54 18.48
N SER A 38 -17.28 -27.07 17.24
CA SER A 38 -17.91 -27.77 16.10
C SER A 38 -16.93 -27.93 14.93
N PRO A 39 -17.09 -28.97 14.08
CA PRO A 39 -16.29 -29.12 12.87
C PRO A 39 -16.40 -27.93 11.91
N ILE A 40 -17.59 -27.29 11.86
CA ILE A 40 -17.84 -26.09 11.05
C ILE A 40 -17.01 -24.91 11.57
N ALA A 41 -17.08 -24.61 12.88
CA ALA A 41 -16.29 -23.55 13.47
C ALA A 41 -14.79 -23.76 13.29
N LEU A 42 -14.31 -25.02 13.40
CA LEU A 42 -12.92 -25.36 13.12
C LEU A 42 -12.52 -25.08 11.66
N GLN A 43 -13.38 -25.38 10.70
CA GLN A 43 -13.15 -25.06 9.28
C GLN A 43 -13.11 -23.55 9.05
N GLU A 44 -14.05 -22.80 9.62
CA GLU A 44 -14.09 -21.34 9.52
C GLU A 44 -12.85 -20.68 10.15
N MET A 45 -12.38 -21.15 11.31
CA MET A 45 -11.11 -20.70 11.91
C MET A 45 -9.91 -20.97 11.00
N LYS A 46 -9.82 -22.15 10.39
CA LYS A 46 -8.73 -22.50 9.46
C LYS A 46 -8.76 -21.62 8.22
N LYS A 47 -9.95 -21.33 7.66
CA LYS A 47 -10.12 -20.40 6.55
C LYS A 47 -9.68 -19.00 6.94
N GLU A 48 -10.11 -18.49 8.09
CA GLU A 48 -9.73 -17.15 8.56
C GLU A 48 -8.23 -17.03 8.78
N ILE A 49 -7.56 -18.05 9.35
CA ILE A 49 -6.10 -18.07 9.48
C ILE A 49 -5.43 -17.90 8.10
N ALA A 50 -5.89 -18.65 7.10
CA ALA A 50 -5.34 -18.59 5.74
C ALA A 50 -5.61 -17.22 5.09
N SER A 51 -6.84 -16.72 5.20
CA SER A 51 -7.26 -15.42 4.66
C SER A 51 -6.50 -14.26 5.31
N ALA A 52 -6.36 -14.25 6.64
CA ALA A 52 -5.60 -13.23 7.36
C ALA A 52 -4.12 -13.24 6.99
N ALA A 53 -3.49 -14.42 6.87
CA ALA A 53 -2.11 -14.53 6.43
C ALA A 53 -1.91 -14.01 5.00
N LEU A 54 -2.81 -14.35 4.08
CA LEU A 54 -2.77 -13.86 2.70
C LEU A 54 -2.98 -12.35 2.61
N ARG A 55 -3.93 -11.81 3.39
CA ARG A 55 -4.16 -10.36 3.53
C ARG A 55 -2.87 -9.67 4.00
N ARG A 56 -2.19 -10.21 5.01
CA ARG A 56 -0.93 -9.64 5.51
C ARG A 56 0.15 -9.63 4.42
N GLU A 57 0.38 -10.76 3.76
CA GLU A 57 1.41 -10.88 2.73
C GLU A 57 1.18 -9.87 1.58
N ARG A 58 -0.06 -9.78 1.08
CA ARG A 58 -0.42 -8.83 0.02
C ARG A 58 -0.33 -7.39 0.50
N GLY A 59 -0.78 -7.12 1.74
CA GLY A 59 -0.69 -5.80 2.35
C GLY A 59 0.75 -5.30 2.48
N LEU A 60 1.71 -6.20 2.79
CA LEU A 60 3.14 -5.87 2.83
C LEU A 60 3.70 -5.55 1.44
N LYS A 61 3.27 -6.28 0.40
CA LYS A 61 3.65 -5.99 -0.99
C LYS A 61 3.15 -4.62 -1.42
N ILE A 62 1.90 -4.28 -1.11
CA ILE A 62 1.32 -2.96 -1.39
C ILE A 62 2.07 -1.87 -0.63
N ALA A 63 2.33 -2.06 0.67
CA ALA A 63 3.09 -1.11 1.47
C ALA A 63 4.48 -0.81 0.88
N LYS A 64 5.17 -1.83 0.39
CA LYS A 64 6.46 -1.67 -0.29
C LYS A 64 6.34 -0.83 -1.57
N LEU A 65 5.34 -1.09 -2.41
CA LEU A 65 5.11 -0.31 -3.63
C LEU A 65 4.78 1.16 -3.33
N ILE A 66 3.99 1.40 -2.27
CA ILE A 66 3.68 2.75 -1.80
C ILE A 66 4.96 3.46 -1.37
N GLN A 67 5.83 2.79 -0.60
CA GLN A 67 7.10 3.36 -0.18
C GLN A 67 8.01 3.66 -1.38
N GLU A 68 8.14 2.73 -2.33
CA GLU A 68 8.92 2.95 -3.55
C GLU A 68 8.41 4.17 -4.34
N ARG A 69 7.09 4.36 -4.43
CA ARG A 69 6.48 5.54 -5.06
C ARG A 69 6.84 6.82 -4.31
N GLN A 70 6.75 6.82 -2.97
CA GLN A 70 7.12 7.98 -2.15
C GLN A 70 8.60 8.34 -2.30
N ASP A 71 9.48 7.34 -2.33
CA ASP A 71 10.91 7.54 -2.52
C ASP A 71 11.21 8.08 -3.91
N PHE A 72 10.52 7.59 -4.94
CA PHE A 72 10.64 8.09 -6.31
C PHE A 72 10.22 9.56 -6.40
N ILE A 73 9.07 9.89 -5.81
CA ILE A 73 8.59 11.27 -5.69
C ILE A 73 9.61 12.15 -4.99
N LYS A 74 10.16 11.71 -3.86
CA LYS A 74 11.18 12.46 -3.12
C LYS A 74 12.39 12.77 -3.99
N LYS A 75 12.87 11.79 -4.75
CA LYS A 75 13.98 11.97 -5.71
C LYS A 75 13.63 12.98 -6.81
N LEU A 76 12.38 13.02 -7.28
CA LEU A 76 11.94 14.02 -8.26
C LEU A 76 12.03 15.44 -7.69
N ILE A 77 11.64 15.64 -6.43
CA ILE A 77 11.73 16.94 -5.76
C ILE A 77 13.18 17.38 -5.65
N GLU A 78 14.03 16.52 -5.08
CA GLU A 78 15.46 16.81 -4.85
C GLU A 78 16.16 17.14 -6.17
N PHE A 79 15.82 16.41 -7.24
CA PHE A 79 16.32 16.66 -8.58
C PHE A 79 15.91 18.05 -9.11
N GLU A 80 14.64 18.44 -8.94
CA GLU A 80 14.15 19.74 -9.41
C GLU A 80 14.62 20.91 -8.55
N GLU A 81 14.87 20.69 -7.27
CA GLU A 81 15.54 21.66 -6.40
C GLU A 81 16.99 21.89 -6.84
N ALA A 82 17.74 20.83 -7.11
CA ALA A 82 19.09 20.92 -7.67
C ALA A 82 19.10 21.59 -9.06
N ALA A 83 18.02 21.44 -9.83
CA ALA A 83 17.88 22.09 -11.14
C ALA A 83 17.74 23.62 -11.06
N LYS A 84 17.38 24.19 -9.91
CA LYS A 84 17.23 25.64 -9.71
C LYS A 84 18.56 26.37 -9.48
N ASP A 85 19.64 25.66 -9.17
CA ASP A 85 20.96 26.26 -8.93
C ASP A 85 21.54 26.87 -10.23
N PRO A 86 21.84 28.19 -10.27
CA PRO A 86 22.49 28.81 -11.43
C PRO A 86 23.86 28.21 -11.78
N GLY A 87 24.60 27.70 -10.78
CA GLY A 87 25.89 27.03 -10.95
C GLY A 87 25.80 25.68 -11.69
N ARG A 88 24.58 25.17 -11.90
CA ARG A 88 24.33 23.95 -12.67
C ARG A 88 24.72 24.06 -14.14
N LEU A 89 24.62 25.26 -14.71
CA LEU A 89 24.96 25.52 -16.12
C LEU A 89 26.46 25.61 -16.34
N THR A 90 27.24 25.86 -15.28
CA THR A 90 28.70 25.83 -15.32
C THR A 90 29.19 24.39 -15.11
N GLY A 91 29.15 23.58 -16.16
CA GLY A 91 29.52 22.17 -16.07
C GLY A 91 29.37 21.37 -17.37
N SER A 92 29.34 20.04 -17.24
CA SER A 92 29.27 19.11 -18.37
C SER A 92 27.92 19.15 -19.09
N SER A 93 27.94 19.31 -20.42
CA SER A 93 26.76 19.21 -21.28
C SER A 93 26.08 17.84 -21.24
N ILE A 94 26.82 16.77 -20.90
CA ILE A 94 26.29 15.41 -20.72
C ILE A 94 25.30 15.37 -19.55
N ARG A 95 25.62 16.07 -18.44
CA ARG A 95 24.76 16.15 -17.26
C ARG A 95 23.41 16.78 -17.61
N LEU A 96 23.40 17.85 -18.41
CA LEU A 96 22.15 18.50 -18.85
C LEU A 96 21.28 17.58 -19.73
N LEU A 97 21.90 16.74 -20.55
CA LEU A 97 21.17 15.75 -21.36
C LEU A 97 20.58 14.63 -20.51
N GLU A 98 21.32 14.14 -19.50
CA GLU A 98 20.81 13.15 -18.55
C GLU A 98 19.64 13.71 -17.73
N GLU A 99 19.75 14.98 -17.32
CA GLU A 99 18.68 15.69 -16.62
C GLU A 99 17.39 15.77 -17.46
N GLU A 100 17.51 16.12 -18.73
CA GLU A 100 16.35 16.21 -19.63
C GLU A 100 15.76 14.82 -19.95
N LYS A 101 16.60 13.78 -20.06
CA LYS A 101 16.13 12.38 -20.16
C LYS A 101 15.36 11.95 -18.92
N PHE A 102 15.86 12.31 -17.74
CA PHE A 102 15.18 12.02 -16.48
C PHE A 102 13.84 12.73 -16.42
N ARG A 103 13.78 14.04 -16.72
CA ARG A 103 12.52 14.81 -16.74
C ARG A 103 11.47 14.20 -17.68
N LYS A 104 11.88 13.76 -18.86
CA LYS A 104 10.99 13.11 -19.84
C LYS A 104 10.47 11.74 -19.38
N SER A 105 11.29 10.98 -18.64
CA SER A 105 10.94 9.63 -18.18
C SER A 105 10.24 9.61 -16.81
N ALA A 106 10.40 10.67 -16.01
CA ALA A 106 9.89 10.79 -14.65
C ALA A 106 8.37 10.57 -14.53
N LEU A 107 7.59 11.36 -15.26
CA LEU A 107 6.12 11.28 -15.21
C LEU A 107 5.59 9.95 -15.76
N PRO A 108 6.07 9.43 -16.91
CA PRO A 108 5.70 8.08 -17.36
C PRO A 108 6.02 7.00 -16.34
N ASN A 109 7.17 7.06 -15.67
CA ASN A 109 7.55 6.08 -14.66
C ASN A 109 6.67 6.17 -13.41
N LEU A 110 6.37 7.38 -12.92
CA LEU A 110 5.44 7.58 -11.81
C LEU A 110 4.06 6.98 -12.14
N LYS A 111 3.51 7.28 -13.32
CA LYS A 111 2.22 6.70 -13.76
C LYS A 111 2.25 5.17 -13.81
N LYS A 112 3.36 4.56 -14.24
CA LYS A 112 3.52 3.10 -14.23
C LYS A 112 3.47 2.55 -12.79
N MET A 113 4.18 3.17 -11.85
CA MET A 113 4.15 2.78 -10.44
C MET A 113 2.73 2.89 -9.87
N GLU A 114 2.03 3.98 -10.17
CA GLU A 114 0.64 4.20 -9.73
C GLU A 114 -0.32 3.16 -10.29
N ASN A 115 -0.17 2.77 -11.56
CA ASN A 115 -0.98 1.71 -12.17
C ASN A 115 -0.70 0.34 -11.55
N VAL A 116 0.56 0.03 -11.23
CA VAL A 116 0.92 -1.20 -10.52
C VAL A 116 0.29 -1.22 -9.13
N ILE A 117 0.33 -0.10 -8.41
CA ILE A 117 -0.33 0.02 -7.10
C ILE A 117 -1.84 -0.18 -7.23
N ARG A 118 -2.51 0.51 -8.16
CA ARG A 118 -3.96 0.32 -8.40
C ARG A 118 -4.32 -1.13 -8.69
N LYS A 119 -3.53 -1.81 -9.52
CA LYS A 119 -3.74 -3.23 -9.81
C LYS A 119 -3.64 -4.09 -8.53
N GLN A 120 -2.63 -3.85 -7.69
CA GLN A 120 -2.46 -4.60 -6.44
C GLN A 120 -3.54 -4.28 -5.41
N LEU A 121 -4.04 -3.05 -5.36
CA LEU A 121 -5.18 -2.68 -4.51
C LEU A 121 -6.45 -3.43 -4.92
N ASN A 122 -6.76 -3.47 -6.23
CA ASN A 122 -7.92 -4.20 -6.72
C ASN A 122 -7.82 -5.70 -6.41
N GLU A 123 -6.66 -6.32 -6.68
CA GLU A 123 -6.42 -7.72 -6.35
C GLU A 123 -6.52 -7.99 -4.84
N TYR A 124 -6.15 -7.03 -4.00
CA TYR A 124 -6.30 -7.13 -2.55
C TYR A 124 -7.76 -7.10 -2.14
N GLU A 125 -8.55 -6.15 -2.66
CA GLU A 125 -9.96 -5.99 -2.34
C GLU A 125 -10.80 -7.19 -2.81
N GLU A 126 -10.53 -7.72 -4.01
CA GLU A 126 -11.19 -8.94 -4.53
C GLU A 126 -11.04 -10.16 -3.61
N VAL A 127 -9.90 -10.27 -2.91
CA VAL A 127 -9.60 -11.43 -2.06
C VAL A 127 -9.95 -11.20 -0.60
N SER A 128 -9.86 -9.97 -0.12
CA SER A 128 -10.10 -9.62 1.27
C SER A 128 -11.52 -9.14 1.53
N GLU A 129 -12.30 -8.88 0.48
CA GLU A 129 -13.61 -8.22 0.51
C GLU A 129 -13.58 -6.88 1.26
N ARG A 130 -12.38 -6.27 1.35
CA ARG A 130 -12.12 -5.05 2.11
C ARG A 130 -11.10 -4.17 1.40
N PRO A 131 -11.28 -2.84 1.44
CA PRO A 131 -10.26 -1.92 0.94
C PRO A 131 -8.96 -2.02 1.75
N TYR A 132 -7.84 -1.68 1.11
CA TYR A 132 -6.57 -1.50 1.82
C TYR A 132 -6.51 -0.10 2.45
N TYR A 133 -6.39 -0.06 3.78
CA TYR A 133 -6.39 1.19 4.55
C TYR A 133 -4.98 1.67 4.91
N VAL A 134 -4.78 2.99 4.85
CA VAL A 134 -3.62 3.70 5.37
C VAL A 134 -4.12 4.90 6.15
N LYS A 135 -3.76 5.01 7.45
CA LYS A 135 -4.21 6.10 8.35
C LYS A 135 -5.73 6.29 8.32
N ASP A 136 -6.46 5.18 8.48
CA ASP A 136 -7.93 5.15 8.54
C ASP A 136 -8.68 5.59 7.27
N ARG A 137 -7.98 5.70 6.13
CA ARG A 137 -8.58 5.96 4.82
C ARG A 137 -8.19 4.90 3.79
N PRO A 138 -9.08 4.56 2.83
CA PRO A 138 -8.73 3.70 1.70
C PRO A 138 -7.60 4.34 0.89
N TYR A 139 -6.52 3.60 0.64
CA TYR A 139 -5.37 4.16 -0.06
C TYR A 139 -5.68 4.51 -1.53
N GLN A 140 -6.69 3.86 -2.13
CA GLN A 140 -7.15 4.19 -3.47
C GLN A 140 -7.66 5.63 -3.58
N GLU A 141 -8.44 6.09 -2.61
CA GLU A 141 -8.92 7.48 -2.56
C GLU A 141 -7.77 8.47 -2.43
N ILE A 142 -6.83 8.19 -1.52
CA ILE A 142 -5.63 9.02 -1.32
C ILE A 142 -4.85 9.14 -2.63
N LEU A 143 -4.65 8.03 -3.34
CA LEU A 143 -3.93 8.01 -4.61
C LEU A 143 -4.66 8.82 -5.68
N ASP A 144 -5.98 8.69 -5.78
CA ASP A 144 -6.77 9.41 -6.79
C ASP A 144 -6.84 10.91 -6.51
N GLU A 145 -6.91 11.33 -5.25
CA GLU A 145 -6.78 12.72 -4.81
C GLU A 145 -5.42 13.29 -5.23
N GLU A 146 -4.31 12.61 -4.90
CA GLU A 146 -2.96 13.04 -5.28
C GLU A 146 -2.78 13.14 -6.81
N VAL A 147 -3.34 12.20 -7.57
CA VAL A 147 -3.27 12.22 -9.04
C VAL A 147 -4.09 13.37 -9.61
N LYS A 148 -5.29 13.61 -9.08
CA LYS A 148 -6.17 14.70 -9.51
C LYS A 148 -5.55 16.06 -9.23
N ASP A 149 -4.98 16.24 -8.05
CA ASP A 149 -4.28 17.47 -7.66
C ASP A 149 -3.06 17.74 -8.55
N ARG A 150 -2.35 16.70 -8.97
CA ARG A 150 -1.25 16.83 -9.94
C ARG A 150 -1.72 17.19 -11.35
N LEU A 151 -2.93 16.79 -11.75
CA LEU A 151 -3.49 17.14 -13.07
C LEU A 151 -4.01 18.58 -13.09
N SER A 152 -4.59 19.06 -11.98
CA SER A 152 -5.09 20.43 -11.85
C SER A 152 -3.96 21.45 -11.71
N ASN A 153 -2.87 21.09 -11.04
CA ASN A 153 -1.67 21.92 -10.95
C ASN A 153 -0.73 21.59 -12.10
N SER A 154 -0.77 22.42 -13.15
CA SER A 154 0.02 22.26 -14.39
C SER A 154 1.52 22.00 -14.16
N SER A 155 2.05 22.46 -13.03
CA SER A 155 3.35 22.05 -12.53
C SER A 155 3.23 20.74 -11.73
N VAL A 156 3.63 19.63 -12.34
CA VAL A 156 3.83 18.30 -11.71
C VAL A 156 4.64 18.37 -10.39
N LEU A 157 5.34 19.49 -10.16
CA LEU A 157 6.38 19.70 -9.17
C LEU A 157 6.05 20.73 -8.08
N VAL A 158 4.99 21.54 -8.23
CA VAL A 158 4.64 22.56 -7.21
C VAL A 158 4.05 21.90 -5.96
N PHE A 159 3.46 20.71 -6.10
CA PHE A 159 2.73 20.04 -5.03
C PHE A 159 3.63 19.42 -3.97
N PHE A 160 4.74 18.82 -4.38
CA PHE A 160 5.62 18.11 -3.46
C PHE A 160 6.50 19.02 -2.58
N ALA A 161 6.54 20.31 -2.87
CA ALA A 161 7.23 21.33 -2.07
C ALA A 161 6.33 21.95 -0.98
N LYS A 162 5.02 21.69 -0.98
CA LYS A 162 4.10 22.15 0.07
C LYS A 162 3.99 21.04 1.13
N LYS A 163 4.87 21.14 2.12
CA LYS A 163 4.72 20.48 3.43
C LYS A 163 3.56 21.10 4.20
#